data_AF-A0A1B6NXP5-F1
#
_entry.id   AF-A0A1B6NXP5-F1
#
_cell.length_a   1.000
_cell.length_b   1.000
_cell.length_c   1.000
_cell.angle_alpha   90.00
_cell.angle_beta   90.00
_cell.angle_gamma   90.00
#
_symmetry.space_group_name_H-M   'P 1'
#
loop_
_entity.id
_entity.type
_entity.pdbx_description
1 polymer ?
#
loop_
_entity_poly.entity_id
_entity_poly.type
_entity_poly.pdbx_seq_one_letter_code
_entity_poly.pdbx_strand_id
1 'polypeptide(L)' 'MAYWLMKSNPKFFGIHDLQRLGTDSWDGVRNYRARNFMRDDMKVGD' A
#
# COMPACT_ATOMS: atom_id res chain seq x y z
N MET A 1 -4.56 15.96 -5.08
CA MET A 1 -3.74 14.90 -4.46
C MET A 1 -4.36 14.54 -3.13
N ALA A 2 -4.79 13.29 -3.00
CA ALA A 2 -5.04 12.74 -1.68
C ALA A 2 -3.71 12.25 -1.08
N TYR A 3 -3.66 12.07 0.23
CA TYR A 3 -2.50 11.46 0.89
C TYR A 3 -2.97 10.23 1.66
N TRP A 4 -2.15 9.18 1.61
CA TRP A 4 -2.48 7.88 2.17
C TRP A 4 -1.39 7.40 3.11
N LEU A 5 -1.80 6.64 4.14
CA LEU A 5 -0.87 5.96 5.03
C LEU A 5 -1.15 4.46 4.99
N MET A 6 -0.18 3.70 4.49
CA MET A 6 -0.24 2.26 4.35
C MET A 6 0.61 1.61 5.45
N LYS A 7 0.10 0.54 6.07
CA LYS A 7 0.79 -0.17 7.16
C LYS A 7 1.30 -1.50 6.66
N SER A 8 2.58 -1.77 6.86
CA SER A 8 3.20 -3.08 6.64
C SER A 8 3.95 -3.53 7.89
N ASN A 9 4.09 -4.85 8.07
CA ASN A 9 4.93 -5.41 9.12
C ASN A 9 6.36 -5.54 8.59
N PRO A 10 7.35 -4.85 9.19
CA PRO A 10 8.73 -4.82 8.68
C PRO A 10 9.45 -6.18 8.75
N LYS A 11 8.94 -7.16 9.50
CA LYS A 11 9.46 -8.53 9.49
C LYS A 11 9.17 -9.26 8.17
N PHE A 12 8.10 -8.89 7.49
CA PHE A 12 7.67 -9.53 6.24
C PHE A 12 7.96 -8.65 5.02
N PHE A 13 7.65 -7.36 5.13
CA PHE A 13 7.89 -6.40 4.06
C PHE A 13 8.10 -5.00 4.64
N GLY A 14 9.34 -4.54 4.67
CA GLY A 14 9.73 -3.21 5.17
C GLY A 14 9.94 -2.18 4.06
N ILE A 15 10.20 -0.94 4.46
CA ILE A 15 10.50 0.16 3.51
C ILE A 15 11.78 -0.11 2.69
N HIS A 16 12.77 -0.80 3.26
CA HIS A 16 14.01 -1.15 2.55
C HIS A 16 13.80 -2.23 1.49
N ASP A 17 12.83 -3.13 1.70
CA ASP A 17 12.45 -4.11 0.67
C ASP A 17 11.83 -3.41 -0.54
N LEU A 18 10.91 -2.48 -0.29
CA LEU A 18 10.30 -1.66 -1.34
C LEU A 18 11.36 -0.80 -2.06
N GLN A 19 12.29 -0.19 -1.33
CA GLN A 19 13.38 0.59 -1.92
C GLN A 19 14.26 -0.26 -2.86
N ARG A 20 14.53 -1.51 -2.49
CA ARG A 20 15.32 -2.45 -3.30
C ARG A 20 14.58 -2.89 -4.58
N LEU A 21 13.27 -3.10 -4.49
CA LEU A 21 12.44 -3.57 -5.60
C LEU A 21 12.00 -2.44 -6.54
N GLY A 22 11.90 -1.21 -6.04
CA GLY A 22 11.39 -0.05 -6.76
C GLY A 22 9.87 -0.03 -6.89
N THR A 23 9.24 -1.15 -7.20
CA THR A 23 7.77 -1.28 -7.27
C THR A 23 7.35 -2.69 -6.86
N ASP A 24 6.25 -2.78 -6.12
CA ASP A 24 5.64 -4.05 -5.75
C ASP A 24 4.11 -3.90 -5.61
N SER A 25 3.39 -5.01 -5.62
CA SER A 25 1.96 -5.08 -5.36
C SER A 25 1.65 -4.91 -3.87
N TRP A 26 0.60 -4.15 -3.55
CA TRP A 26 0.11 -4.03 -2.18
C TRP A 26 -1.00 -5.05 -1.89
N ASP A 27 -0.59 -6.26 -1.52
CA ASP A 27 -1.49 -7.39 -1.30
C ASP A 27 -1.93 -7.54 0.16
N GLY A 28 -2.55 -8.67 0.51
CA GLY A 28 -2.83 -9.02 1.92
C GLY A 28 -3.93 -8.20 2.62
N VAL A 29 -4.52 -7.17 2.00
CA VAL A 29 -5.59 -6.38 2.61
C VAL A 29 -6.87 -7.23 2.76
N ARG A 30 -7.30 -7.43 4.02
CA ARG A 30 -8.53 -8.17 4.37
C ARG A 30 -9.57 -7.31 5.10
N ASN A 31 -9.33 -6.01 5.20
CA ASN A 31 -10.31 -5.06 5.71
C ASN A 31 -11.12 -4.45 4.56
N TYR A 32 -12.45 -4.56 4.60
CA TYR A 32 -13.33 -4.09 3.53
C TYR A 32 -13.23 -2.58 3.28
N ARG A 33 -13.09 -1.77 4.33
CA ARG A 33 -13.00 -0.31 4.21
C ARG A 33 -11.68 0.11 3.56
N ALA A 34 -10.56 -0.46 4.02
CA ALA A 34 -9.25 -0.22 3.41
C ALA A 34 -9.22 -0.63 1.94
N ARG A 35 -9.79 -1.80 1.61
CA ARG A 35 -9.93 -2.25 0.22
C ARG A 35 -10.73 -1.25 -0.63
N ASN A 36 -11.84 -0.73 -0.12
CA ASN A 36 -12.66 0.22 -0.86
C ASN A 36 -11.91 1.55 -1.07
N PHE A 37 -11.14 2.05 -0.09
CA PHE A 37 -10.27 3.22 -0.30
C PHE A 37 -9.25 2.99 -1.42
N MET A 38 -8.59 1.82 -1.45
CA MET A 38 -7.61 1.49 -2.49
C MET A 38 -8.23 1.37 -3.89
N ARG A 39 -9.48 0.91 -3.98
CA ARG A 39 -10.16 0.68 -5.26
C ARG A 39 -10.83 1.94 -5.81
N ASP A 40 -11.56 2.65 -4.95
CA ASP A 40 -12.49 3.69 -5.37
C ASP A 40 -11.81 5.07 -5.40
N ASP A 41 -10.97 5.34 -4.40
CA ASP A 41 -10.48 6.70 -4.12
C ASP A 41 -9.02 6.91 -4.58
N MET A 42 -8.12 5.95 -4.34
CA MET A 42 -6.72 6.06 -4.77
C MET A 42 -6.59 6.23 -6.29
N LYS A 43 -5.71 7.13 -6.72
CA LYS A 43 -5.34 7.36 -8.13
C LYS A 43 -3.83 7.19 -8.31
N VAL A 44 -3.42 6.86 -9.54
CA VAL A 44 -2.00 6.79 -9.89
C VAL A 44 -1.37 8.18 -9.70
N GLY A 45 -0.31 8.24 -8.89
CA GLY A 45 0.39 9.48 -8.55
C GLY A 45 -0.03 10.11 -7.21
N ASP A 46 -0.99 9.53 -6.48
CA ASP A 46 -1.22 9.83 -5.06
C ASP A 46 -0.12 9.27 -4.14
#